data_AF-A0A1Y1X2C6-F1
#
_entry.id   AF-A0A1Y1X2C6-F1
#
_cell.length_a   1.000
_cell.length_b   1.000
_cell.length_c   1.000
_cell.angle_alpha   90.00
_cell.angle_beta   90.00
_cell.angle_gamma   90.00
#
_symmetry.space_group_name_H-M   'P 1'
#
loop_
_entity.id
_entity.type
_entity.pdbx_description
1 polymer ?
#
loop_
_entity_poly.entity_id
_entity_poly.type
_entity_poly.pdbx_seq_one_letter_code
_entity_poly.pdbx_strand_id
1 'polypeptide(L)'
;HTNALRSSLQNLNAITDPLDKGNPGQVLSVFYPAGSYSPKKSLQVGGVHFWSEPFGKGQFDRALLSYEVGFPANFSFVKGGKLPGLYGGEPGTGCSGGSQSDGKMCFSLRLMWRELGVGEVYTYLPLSNRDKLCTHPMITCNDAYGQSIGRGFDFNKGAWNRVALYVQVNTVGKEDGVIQLYLNDSLWLDIREIPLRKEKGIGISSIMFSTFFGGNTPEYAT
;
A
#
# COMPACT_ATOMS: atom_id res chain seq x y z
N HIS A 1 -17.25 -0.09 11.00
CA HIS A 1 -15.78 -0.06 10.81
C HIS A 1 -14.98 -0.59 12.01
N THR A 2 -15.48 -0.50 13.24
CA THR A 2 -14.80 -0.92 14.48
C THR A 2 -14.64 -2.44 14.67
N ASN A 3 -15.61 -3.26 14.25
CA ASN A 3 -15.53 -4.71 14.44
C ASN A 3 -14.48 -5.41 13.56
N ALA A 4 -14.21 -4.90 12.35
CA ALA A 4 -13.17 -5.45 11.47
C ALA A 4 -11.75 -5.07 11.94
N LEU A 5 -11.58 -3.92 12.59
CA LEU A 5 -10.29 -3.50 13.16
C LEU A 5 -9.88 -4.42 14.31
N ARG A 6 -10.81 -4.77 15.21
CA ARG A 6 -10.55 -5.69 16.34
C ARG A 6 -10.26 -7.12 15.91
N SER A 7 -10.91 -7.65 14.87
CA SER A 7 -10.63 -9.01 14.38
C SER A 7 -9.29 -9.11 13.65
N SER A 8 -8.86 -8.04 12.97
CA SER A 8 -7.65 -8.06 12.15
C SER A 8 -6.34 -8.07 12.96
N LEU A 9 -6.33 -7.51 14.18
CA LEU A 9 -5.14 -7.52 15.04
C LEU A 9 -4.81 -8.92 15.58
N GLN A 10 -5.76 -9.86 15.57
CA GLN A 10 -5.54 -11.25 15.99
C GLN A 10 -4.58 -11.99 15.06
N ASN A 11 -4.45 -11.52 13.81
CA ASN A 11 -3.52 -12.07 12.83
C ASN A 11 -2.12 -11.46 12.92
N LEU A 12 -1.90 -10.47 13.79
CA LEU A 12 -0.62 -9.77 13.94
C LEU A 12 0.08 -10.24 15.22
N ASN A 13 1.29 -10.76 15.10
CA ASN A 13 2.09 -11.22 16.23
C ASN A 13 3.52 -10.69 16.13
N ALA A 14 4.13 -10.40 17.28
CA ALA A 14 5.59 -10.26 17.35
C ALA A 14 6.20 -11.66 17.48
N ILE A 15 7.13 -12.00 16.60
CA ILE A 15 7.85 -13.29 16.62
C ILE A 15 9.35 -13.05 16.46
N THR A 16 10.15 -14.05 16.82
CA THR A 16 11.56 -14.13 16.44
C THR A 16 11.68 -14.20 14.92
N ASP A 17 12.59 -13.42 14.33
CA ASP A 17 12.80 -13.34 12.88
C ASP A 17 13.07 -14.73 12.27
N PRO A 18 12.17 -15.23 11.40
CA PRO A 18 12.34 -16.54 10.78
C PRO A 18 13.28 -16.54 9.56
N LEU A 19 13.69 -15.36 9.05
CA LEU A 19 14.53 -15.20 7.86
C LEU A 19 15.98 -14.86 8.20
N ASP A 20 16.26 -14.29 9.37
CA ASP A 20 17.62 -14.12 9.89
C ASP A 20 18.02 -15.28 10.82
N LYS A 21 18.96 -16.12 10.38
CA LYS A 21 19.46 -17.26 11.17
C LYS A 21 20.68 -16.93 12.04
N GLY A 22 21.28 -15.76 11.86
CA GLY A 22 22.53 -15.37 12.53
C GLY A 22 22.30 -14.72 13.88
N ASN A 23 21.37 -13.76 13.95
CA ASN A 23 21.03 -13.05 15.19
C ASN A 23 19.58 -12.52 15.12
N PRO A 24 18.57 -13.40 15.23
CA PRO A 24 17.21 -13.02 14.92
C PRO A 24 16.67 -12.00 15.93
N GLY A 25 16.34 -10.81 15.43
CA GLY A 25 15.56 -9.81 16.14
C GLY A 25 14.10 -10.22 16.29
N GLN A 26 13.26 -9.28 16.75
CA GLN A 26 11.80 -9.44 16.73
C GLN A 26 11.21 -8.78 15.48
N VAL A 27 10.23 -9.44 14.87
CA VAL A 27 9.54 -8.95 13.68
C VAL A 27 8.02 -9.08 13.84
N LEU A 28 7.28 -8.27 13.09
CA LEU A 28 5.83 -8.41 12.99
C LEU A 28 5.49 -9.46 11.94
N SER A 29 4.87 -10.54 12.38
CA SER A 29 4.31 -11.59 11.52
C SER A 29 2.81 -11.39 11.33
N VAL A 30 2.36 -11.47 10.08
CA VAL A 30 0.95 -11.36 9.72
C VAL A 30 0.46 -12.67 9.13
N PHE A 31 -0.57 -13.25 9.75
CA PHE A 31 -1.18 -14.49 9.31
C PHE A 31 -2.31 -14.26 8.30
N TYR A 32 -2.35 -15.10 7.26
CA TYR A 32 -3.44 -15.15 6.28
C TYR A 32 -4.02 -16.57 6.30
N PRO A 33 -5.15 -16.81 6.97
CA PRO A 33 -5.79 -18.12 7.01
C PRO A 33 -6.20 -18.59 5.60
N ALA A 34 -6.15 -19.91 5.34
CA ALA A 34 -6.59 -20.48 4.07
C ALA A 34 -8.03 -20.03 3.71
N GLY A 35 -8.29 -19.74 2.44
CA GLY A 35 -9.55 -19.16 1.97
C GLY A 35 -9.73 -17.66 2.26
N SER A 36 -8.79 -16.98 2.94
CA SER A 36 -8.91 -15.55 3.24
C SER A 36 -8.52 -14.68 2.05
N TYR A 37 -9.24 -13.58 1.88
CA TYR A 37 -8.92 -12.52 0.91
C TYR A 37 -9.40 -11.17 1.44
N SER A 38 -10.12 -10.38 0.63
CA SER A 38 -10.70 -9.10 1.04
C SER A 38 -11.52 -9.27 2.33
N PRO A 39 -11.14 -8.60 3.45
CA PRO A 39 -11.79 -8.79 4.75
C PRO A 39 -13.30 -8.53 4.77
N LYS A 40 -13.83 -7.80 3.78
CA LYS A 40 -15.26 -7.53 3.64
C LYS A 40 -16.03 -8.61 2.87
N LYS A 41 -15.34 -9.60 2.32
CA LYS A 41 -15.89 -10.58 1.36
C LYS A 41 -15.55 -12.02 1.72
N SER A 42 -14.41 -12.24 2.35
CA SER A 42 -14.03 -13.56 2.83
C SER A 42 -14.81 -13.96 4.08
N LEU A 43 -15.09 -15.25 4.21
CA LEU A 43 -15.67 -15.82 5.43
C LEU A 43 -14.68 -15.74 6.60
N GLN A 44 -13.40 -15.99 6.32
CA GLN A 44 -12.32 -15.88 7.27
C GLN A 44 -11.52 -14.60 7.03
N VAL A 45 -11.26 -13.83 8.09
CA VAL A 45 -10.51 -12.57 8.00
C VAL A 45 -9.02 -12.88 8.13
N GLY A 46 -8.28 -12.63 7.06
CA GLY A 46 -6.81 -12.70 7.04
C GLY A 46 -6.18 -11.32 7.00
N GLY A 47 -4.90 -11.26 7.34
CA GLY A 47 -4.15 -10.02 7.31
C GLY A 47 -4.53 -9.07 8.45
N VAL A 48 -4.07 -7.82 8.33
CA VAL A 48 -4.27 -6.79 9.36
C VAL A 48 -4.45 -5.41 8.73
N HIS A 49 -5.23 -4.57 9.42
CA HIS A 49 -5.37 -3.16 9.07
C HIS A 49 -5.37 -2.25 10.30
N PHE A 50 -4.52 -1.22 10.27
CA PHE A 50 -4.55 -0.11 11.22
C PHE A 50 -3.93 1.14 10.60
N TRP A 51 -4.20 2.28 11.22
CA TRP A 51 -3.57 3.55 10.93
C TRP A 51 -2.49 3.81 11.97
N SER A 52 -1.33 4.27 11.54
CA SER A 52 -0.27 4.74 12.44
C SER A 52 0.02 6.21 12.14
N GLU A 53 -0.05 7.03 13.19
CA GLU A 53 0.17 8.47 13.17
C GLU A 53 1.39 8.81 14.05
N PRO A 54 2.62 8.43 13.64
CA PRO A 54 3.81 8.53 14.49
C PRO A 54 4.17 9.99 14.87
N PHE A 55 3.64 10.96 14.13
CA PHE A 55 3.84 12.39 14.36
C PHE A 55 2.54 13.10 14.78
N GLY A 56 1.57 12.35 15.31
CA GLY A 56 0.24 12.86 15.65
C GLY A 56 -0.55 13.30 14.40
N LYS A 57 -1.47 14.26 14.57
CA LYS A 57 -2.38 14.74 13.50
C LYS A 57 -1.72 15.69 12.49
N GLY A 58 -0.41 15.58 12.30
CA GLY A 58 0.34 16.39 11.35
C GLY A 58 -0.05 16.12 9.90
N GLN A 59 0.15 17.11 9.03
CA GLN A 59 0.01 16.98 7.58
C GLN A 59 1.34 17.42 6.96
N PHE A 60 2.00 16.52 6.23
CA PHE A 60 3.34 16.74 5.71
C PHE A 60 3.31 16.79 4.19
N ASP A 61 4.06 17.72 3.59
CA ASP A 61 4.15 17.79 2.14
C ASP A 61 5.05 16.68 1.56
N ARG A 62 5.96 16.12 2.38
CA ARG A 62 6.91 15.08 1.99
C ARG A 62 7.04 14.04 3.09
N ALA A 63 7.13 12.77 2.69
CA ALA A 63 7.47 11.69 3.60
C ALA A 63 8.24 10.59 2.87
N LEU A 64 9.11 9.92 3.61
CA LEU A 64 9.73 8.66 3.22
C LEU A 64 9.27 7.58 4.20
N LEU A 65 8.57 6.57 3.69
CA LEU A 65 8.25 5.37 4.45
C LEU A 65 9.21 4.26 4.04
N SER A 66 9.97 3.73 4.99
CA SER A 66 10.82 2.56 4.76
C SER A 66 10.46 1.42 5.70
N TYR A 67 10.45 0.20 5.17
CA TYR A 67 10.29 -1.04 5.94
C TYR A 67 10.90 -2.21 5.17
N GLU A 68 11.18 -3.30 5.87
CA GLU A 68 11.51 -4.57 5.23
C GLU A 68 10.29 -5.49 5.25
N VAL A 69 10.09 -6.24 4.17
CA VAL A 69 9.03 -7.24 4.05
C VAL A 69 9.61 -8.58 3.63
N GLY A 70 9.31 -9.60 4.43
CA GLY A 70 9.74 -10.97 4.22
C GLY A 70 8.57 -11.86 3.81
N PHE A 71 8.73 -12.59 2.72
CA PHE A 71 7.81 -13.65 2.31
C PHE A 71 8.47 -15.01 2.55
N PRO A 72 7.84 -15.97 3.24
CA PRO A 72 8.38 -17.33 3.34
C PRO A 72 8.70 -17.94 1.97
N ALA A 73 9.69 -18.84 1.88
CA ALA A 73 10.08 -19.49 0.63
C ALA A 73 8.90 -20.18 -0.11
N ASN A 74 7.96 -20.73 0.67
CA ASN A 74 6.75 -21.39 0.20
C ASN A 74 5.52 -20.46 0.13
N PHE A 75 5.69 -19.15 0.26
CA PHE A 75 4.57 -18.21 0.15
C PHE A 75 3.93 -18.29 -1.25
N SER A 76 2.61 -18.43 -1.27
CA SER A 76 1.80 -18.41 -2.50
C SER A 76 1.23 -17.01 -2.68
N PHE A 77 1.65 -16.31 -3.73
CA PHE A 77 1.16 -14.95 -3.99
C PHE A 77 -0.28 -14.91 -4.50
N VAL A 78 -0.82 -16.04 -4.97
CA VAL A 78 -2.12 -16.15 -5.66
C VAL A 78 -2.22 -15.04 -6.70
N LYS A 79 -3.30 -14.26 -6.76
CA LYS A 79 -3.50 -13.15 -7.69
C LYS A 79 -3.03 -11.79 -7.19
N GLY A 80 -2.59 -11.72 -5.93
CA GLY A 80 -2.10 -10.50 -5.33
C GLY A 80 -2.72 -10.15 -3.98
N GLY A 81 -2.13 -9.13 -3.36
CA GLY A 81 -2.52 -8.63 -2.05
C GLY A 81 -1.86 -7.30 -1.74
N LYS A 82 -2.23 -6.71 -0.60
CA LYS A 82 -1.88 -5.33 -0.24
C LYS A 82 -0.70 -5.33 0.72
N LEU A 83 0.10 -4.29 0.67
CA LEU A 83 1.18 -4.02 1.60
C LEU A 83 1.04 -2.60 2.17
N PRO A 84 1.68 -2.33 3.33
CA PRO A 84 1.66 -1.00 3.94
C PRO A 84 2.12 0.12 3.00
N GLY A 85 1.61 1.31 3.25
CA GLY A 85 2.01 2.50 2.51
C GLY A 85 1.57 3.80 3.18
N LEU A 86 1.65 4.90 2.44
CA LEU A 86 1.33 6.23 2.92
C LEU A 86 -0.11 6.61 2.63
N TYR A 87 -0.68 7.46 3.48
CA TYR A 87 -2.01 8.03 3.32
C TYR A 87 -1.99 9.53 3.63
N GLY A 88 -2.84 10.27 2.92
CA GLY A 88 -3.08 11.67 3.19
C GLY A 88 -4.54 11.97 3.44
N GLY A 89 -4.80 13.00 4.25
CA GLY A 89 -6.13 13.32 4.77
C GLY A 89 -6.47 12.60 6.08
N GLU A 90 -7.72 12.71 6.53
CA GLU A 90 -8.18 12.07 7.77
C GLU A 90 -8.35 10.55 7.58
N PRO A 91 -7.73 9.71 8.44
CA PRO A 91 -7.88 8.25 8.37
C PRO A 91 -9.33 7.77 8.30
N GLY A 92 -9.59 6.83 7.39
CA GLY A 92 -10.90 6.17 7.28
C GLY A 92 -11.98 6.95 6.54
N THR A 93 -11.66 8.11 5.96
CA THR A 93 -12.62 8.94 5.19
C THR A 93 -12.77 8.54 3.72
N GLY A 94 -11.96 7.61 3.21
CA GLY A 94 -12.08 7.10 1.84
C GLY A 94 -10.75 6.59 1.27
N CYS A 95 -10.59 6.70 -0.05
CA CYS A 95 -9.36 6.36 -0.78
C CYS A 95 -8.92 4.90 -0.63
N SER A 96 -9.92 4.00 -0.55
CA SER A 96 -9.75 2.55 -0.51
C SER A 96 -11.07 1.84 -0.84
N GLY A 97 -11.00 0.55 -1.21
CA GLY A 97 -12.19 -0.31 -1.28
C GLY A 97 -13.28 0.14 -2.27
N GLY A 98 -12.91 0.91 -3.29
CA GLY A 98 -13.81 1.48 -4.30
C GLY A 98 -14.20 2.94 -4.07
N SER A 99 -13.83 3.53 -2.94
CA SER A 99 -13.94 4.98 -2.72
C SER A 99 -12.75 5.69 -3.39
N GLN A 100 -13.01 6.32 -4.52
CA GLN A 100 -12.01 7.09 -5.27
C GLN A 100 -11.61 8.38 -4.55
N SER A 101 -10.40 8.86 -4.82
CA SER A 101 -9.97 10.18 -4.36
C SER A 101 -10.54 11.26 -5.28
N ASP A 102 -11.13 12.30 -4.70
CA ASP A 102 -11.48 13.54 -5.41
C ASP A 102 -10.37 14.60 -5.34
N GLY A 103 -9.32 14.32 -4.56
CA GLY A 103 -8.18 15.18 -4.27
C GLY A 103 -8.42 16.19 -3.15
N LYS A 104 -9.61 16.22 -2.55
CA LYS A 104 -10.01 17.20 -1.52
C LYS A 104 -10.06 16.61 -0.12
N MET A 105 -10.32 15.30 -0.01
CA MET A 105 -10.47 14.64 1.29
C MET A 105 -9.29 13.74 1.66
N CYS A 106 -8.78 12.97 0.69
CA CYS A 106 -7.73 11.99 0.95
C CYS A 106 -6.97 11.59 -0.32
N PHE A 107 -5.85 10.90 -0.13
CA PHE A 107 -5.21 10.07 -1.13
C PHE A 107 -4.53 8.87 -0.44
N SER A 108 -4.26 7.78 -1.16
CA SER A 108 -3.52 6.65 -0.61
C SER A 108 -2.52 6.08 -1.59
N LEU A 109 -1.38 5.60 -1.07
CA LEU A 109 -0.29 4.97 -1.82
C LEU A 109 0.19 3.76 -1.04
N ARG A 110 -0.52 2.64 -1.21
CA ARG A 110 -0.08 1.33 -0.70
C ARG A 110 0.82 0.66 -1.72
N LEU A 111 1.50 -0.40 -1.30
CA LEU A 111 2.07 -1.34 -2.26
C LEU A 111 1.08 -2.49 -2.48
N MET A 112 1.22 -3.17 -3.60
CA MET A 112 0.59 -4.47 -3.82
C MET A 112 1.63 -5.45 -4.37
N TRP A 113 1.49 -6.72 -3.99
CA TRP A 113 2.03 -7.82 -4.78
C TRP A 113 0.95 -8.33 -5.74
N ARG A 114 1.39 -8.97 -6.81
CA ARG A 114 0.61 -9.65 -7.84
C ARG A 114 1.05 -11.11 -7.94
N GLU A 115 0.52 -11.80 -8.93
CA GLU A 115 0.97 -13.14 -9.29
C GLU A 115 2.50 -13.19 -9.38
N LEU A 116 3.07 -14.32 -8.93
CA LEU A 116 4.52 -14.58 -8.94
C LEU A 116 5.37 -13.62 -8.10
N GLY A 117 4.76 -12.72 -7.32
CA GLY A 117 5.50 -11.78 -6.46
C GLY A 117 5.80 -10.45 -7.12
N VAL A 118 5.22 -10.18 -8.30
CA VAL A 118 5.40 -8.90 -8.99
C VAL A 118 4.76 -7.77 -8.18
N GLY A 119 5.53 -6.74 -7.86
CA GLY A 119 5.10 -5.58 -7.07
C GLY A 119 4.63 -4.40 -7.91
N GLU A 120 3.82 -3.54 -7.29
CA GLU A 120 3.38 -2.24 -7.81
C GLU A 120 3.13 -1.25 -6.66
N VAL A 121 3.16 0.05 -6.96
CA VAL A 121 2.54 1.07 -6.10
C VAL A 121 1.06 1.17 -6.49
N TYR A 122 0.17 0.91 -5.53
CA TYR A 122 -1.27 0.91 -5.72
C TYR A 122 -1.91 2.12 -5.08
N THR A 123 -2.44 3.02 -5.92
CA THR A 123 -2.80 4.36 -5.49
C THR A 123 -4.27 4.71 -5.68
N TYR A 124 -4.80 5.52 -4.78
CA TYR A 124 -6.03 6.27 -4.99
C TYR A 124 -5.67 7.75 -5.06
N LEU A 125 -5.64 8.27 -6.28
CA LEU A 125 -5.27 9.64 -6.62
C LEU A 125 -6.44 10.34 -7.33
N PRO A 126 -6.55 11.68 -7.26
CA PRO A 126 -7.53 12.39 -8.05
C PRO A 126 -7.25 12.22 -9.54
N LEU A 127 -8.27 11.75 -10.28
CA LEU A 127 -8.18 11.55 -11.72
C LEU A 127 -8.54 12.81 -12.53
N SER A 128 -8.31 14.01 -12.00
CA SER A 128 -8.64 15.26 -12.72
C SER A 128 -7.82 15.47 -13.98
N ASN A 129 -6.64 14.84 -14.09
CA ASN A 129 -5.85 14.82 -15.31
C ASN A 129 -5.68 13.38 -15.84
N ARG A 130 -6.80 12.65 -15.87
CA ARG A 130 -6.83 11.23 -16.25
C ARG A 130 -6.14 10.98 -17.59
N ASP A 131 -6.36 11.82 -18.60
CA ASP A 131 -5.82 11.59 -19.93
C ASP A 131 -4.29 11.59 -19.95
N LYS A 132 -3.65 12.46 -19.15
CA LYS A 132 -2.21 12.48 -18.98
C LYS A 132 -1.72 11.33 -18.09
N LEU A 133 -2.39 11.09 -16.97
CA LEU A 133 -2.01 10.06 -16.00
C LEU A 133 -2.10 8.65 -16.62
N CYS A 134 -3.19 8.35 -17.30
CA CYS A 134 -3.54 7.01 -17.78
C CYS A 134 -2.95 6.66 -19.15
N THR A 135 -2.29 7.60 -19.82
CA THR A 135 -1.48 7.34 -21.02
C THR A 135 -0.01 7.10 -20.68
N HIS A 136 0.41 7.36 -19.44
CA HIS A 136 1.77 7.07 -19.00
C HIS A 136 2.02 5.55 -19.00
N PRO A 137 3.12 5.06 -19.61
CA PRO A 137 3.34 3.63 -19.82
C PRO A 137 3.47 2.82 -18.51
N MET A 138 3.91 3.47 -17.43
CA MET A 138 4.01 2.85 -16.10
C MET A 138 2.71 2.90 -15.29
N ILE A 139 1.62 3.46 -15.81
CA ILE A 139 0.37 3.62 -15.06
C ILE A 139 -0.74 2.84 -15.78
N THR A 140 -1.34 1.90 -15.06
CA THR A 140 -2.57 1.22 -15.47
C THR A 140 -3.73 1.78 -14.66
N CYS A 141 -4.63 2.47 -15.35
CA CYS A 141 -5.79 3.05 -14.70
C CYS A 141 -6.98 2.10 -14.54
N ASN A 142 -7.77 2.33 -13.50
CA ASN A 142 -8.99 1.60 -13.19
C ASN A 142 -10.06 2.57 -12.68
N ASP A 143 -11.29 2.43 -13.19
CA ASP A 143 -12.39 3.32 -12.81
C ASP A 143 -13.06 2.94 -11.49
N ALA A 144 -13.09 1.65 -11.18
CA ALA A 144 -13.76 1.13 -10.00
C ALA A 144 -12.86 1.13 -8.75
N TYR A 145 -11.53 1.02 -8.93
CA TYR A 145 -10.57 0.87 -7.84
C TYR A 145 -9.31 1.70 -8.07
N GLY A 146 -8.29 1.50 -7.24
CA GLY A 146 -7.02 2.22 -7.35
C GLY A 146 -6.26 1.94 -8.65
N GLN A 147 -5.34 2.84 -8.96
CA GLN A 147 -4.47 2.82 -10.13
C GLN A 147 -3.19 2.03 -9.78
N SER A 148 -2.71 1.23 -10.73
CA SER A 148 -1.45 0.51 -10.60
C SER A 148 -0.33 1.35 -11.22
N ILE A 149 0.67 1.72 -10.43
CA ILE A 149 1.82 2.51 -10.87
C ILE A 149 3.09 1.68 -10.70
N GLY A 150 3.89 1.59 -11.76
CA GLY A 150 5.20 0.95 -11.72
C GLY A 150 5.13 -0.55 -11.48
N ARG A 151 4.12 -1.26 -11.98
CA ARG A 151 4.08 -2.73 -11.86
C ARG A 151 5.27 -3.34 -12.60
N GLY A 152 6.04 -4.20 -11.94
CA GLY A 152 7.05 -5.01 -12.63
C GLY A 152 8.32 -5.40 -11.86
N PHE A 153 8.50 -4.95 -10.62
CA PHE A 153 9.60 -5.43 -9.77
C PHE A 153 9.21 -6.70 -9.04
N ASP A 154 10.16 -7.50 -8.56
CA ASP A 154 9.87 -8.77 -7.88
C ASP A 154 10.18 -8.71 -6.39
N PHE A 155 9.26 -9.21 -5.56
CA PHE A 155 9.56 -9.53 -4.17
C PHE A 155 10.20 -10.91 -4.06
N ASN A 156 11.39 -10.96 -3.47
CA ASN A 156 12.10 -12.20 -3.19
C ASN A 156 11.41 -12.97 -2.06
N LYS A 157 11.20 -14.28 -2.27
CA LYS A 157 10.79 -15.20 -1.22
C LYS A 157 12.01 -15.75 -0.48
N GLY A 158 11.85 -16.08 0.79
CA GLY A 158 12.91 -16.59 1.66
C GLY A 158 13.97 -15.55 2.05
N ALA A 159 13.73 -14.27 1.77
CA ALA A 159 14.63 -13.17 2.08
C ALA A 159 13.84 -11.90 2.43
N TRP A 160 14.49 -10.98 3.14
CA TRP A 160 13.97 -9.64 3.39
C TRP A 160 14.06 -8.79 2.12
N ASN A 161 13.00 -8.04 1.83
CA ASN A 161 12.96 -7.05 0.76
C ASN A 161 12.85 -5.66 1.39
N ARG A 162 13.84 -4.81 1.16
CA ARG A 162 13.84 -3.44 1.69
C ARG A 162 13.03 -2.53 0.77
N VAL A 163 11.94 -2.00 1.28
CA VAL A 163 11.05 -1.06 0.60
C VAL A 163 11.33 0.35 1.11
N ALA A 164 11.45 1.32 0.21
CA ALA A 164 11.41 2.74 0.53
C ALA A 164 10.48 3.48 -0.44
N LEU A 165 9.39 4.03 0.08
CA LEU A 165 8.40 4.80 -0.66
C LEU A 165 8.51 6.28 -0.28
N TYR A 166 9.04 7.09 -1.19
CA TYR A 166 9.08 8.55 -1.07
C TYR A 166 7.87 9.16 -1.78
N VAL A 167 7.20 10.09 -1.10
CA VAL A 167 6.07 10.84 -1.64
C VAL A 167 6.25 12.31 -1.35
N GLN A 168 6.09 13.14 -2.38
CA GLN A 168 5.91 14.58 -2.28
C GLN A 168 4.55 14.93 -2.86
N VAL A 169 3.69 15.58 -2.09
CA VAL A 169 2.42 16.11 -2.61
C VAL A 169 2.69 17.31 -3.51
N ASN A 170 1.79 17.54 -4.47
CA ASN A 170 1.87 18.69 -5.35
C ASN A 170 1.50 20.00 -4.62
N THR A 171 2.04 21.11 -5.10
CA THR A 171 1.51 22.45 -4.86
C THR A 171 0.09 22.52 -5.42
N VAL A 172 -0.86 23.06 -4.64
CA VAL A 172 -2.25 23.22 -5.11
C VAL A 172 -2.29 24.07 -6.39
N GLY A 173 -2.93 23.55 -7.43
CA GLY A 173 -3.01 24.16 -8.76
C GLY A 173 -1.82 23.85 -9.68
N LYS A 174 -0.84 23.04 -9.23
CA LYS A 174 0.27 22.54 -10.05
C LYS A 174 0.33 21.01 -10.02
N GLU A 175 1.01 20.46 -11.02
CA GLU A 175 1.35 19.05 -11.13
C GLU A 175 2.85 18.88 -10.90
N ASP A 176 3.30 19.03 -9.65
CA ASP A 176 4.70 18.93 -9.22
C ASP A 176 4.88 17.91 -8.06
N GLY A 177 3.91 17.01 -7.90
CA GLY A 177 3.99 15.88 -6.98
C GLY A 177 4.92 14.79 -7.51
N VAL A 178 5.50 14.02 -6.58
CA VAL A 178 6.52 13.00 -6.86
C VAL A 178 6.20 11.74 -6.07
N ILE A 179 6.32 10.58 -6.73
CA ILE A 179 6.30 9.27 -6.10
C ILE A 179 7.56 8.54 -6.55
N GLN A 180 8.40 8.15 -5.60
CA GLN A 180 9.54 7.28 -5.87
C GLN A 180 9.44 6.01 -5.05
N LEU A 181 9.79 4.88 -5.66
CA LEU A 181 9.90 3.60 -4.99
C LEU A 181 11.31 3.04 -5.17
N TYR A 182 11.93 2.69 -4.06
CA TYR A 182 13.19 1.98 -3.99
C TYR A 182 12.92 0.56 -3.46
N LEU A 183 13.50 -0.43 -4.11
CA LEU A 183 13.50 -1.82 -3.68
C LEU A 183 14.95 -2.29 -3.55
N ASN A 184 15.32 -2.82 -2.38
CA ASN A 184 16.69 -3.27 -2.09
C ASN A 184 17.72 -2.20 -2.49
N ASP A 185 17.46 -0.96 -2.05
CA ASP A 185 18.27 0.24 -2.27
C ASP A 185 18.43 0.68 -3.73
N SER A 186 17.74 0.04 -4.67
CA SER A 186 17.70 0.42 -6.09
C SER A 186 16.43 1.18 -6.43
N LEU A 187 16.56 2.31 -7.13
CA LEU A 187 15.41 3.08 -7.62
C LEU A 187 14.67 2.28 -8.70
N TRP A 188 13.42 1.91 -8.42
CA TRP A 188 12.56 1.20 -9.36
C TRP A 188 11.61 2.15 -10.11
N LEU A 189 10.99 3.07 -9.37
CA LEU A 189 10.01 4.01 -9.91
C LEU A 189 10.43 5.43 -9.52
N ASP A 190 10.48 6.33 -10.48
CA ASP A 190 10.46 7.78 -10.28
C ASP A 190 9.40 8.34 -11.20
N ILE A 191 8.22 8.64 -10.63
CA ILE A 191 7.14 9.28 -11.38
C ILE A 191 6.86 10.65 -10.79
N ARG A 192 6.76 11.62 -11.68
CA ARG A 192 6.62 13.04 -11.36
C ARG A 192 5.39 13.58 -12.01
N GLU A 193 5.10 14.83 -11.68
CA GLU A 193 3.93 15.54 -12.18
C GLU A 193 2.62 14.88 -11.78
N ILE A 194 2.61 14.31 -10.57
CA ILE A 194 1.43 13.64 -10.03
C ILE A 194 0.57 14.65 -9.24
N PRO A 195 -0.73 14.78 -9.55
CA PRO A 195 -1.65 15.55 -8.72
C PRO A 195 -2.13 14.65 -7.56
N LEU A 196 -1.56 14.77 -6.37
CA LEU A 196 -2.00 14.04 -5.18
C LEU A 196 -3.15 14.76 -4.44
N ARG A 197 -3.20 16.10 -4.52
CA ARG A 197 -4.15 16.95 -3.80
C ARG A 197 -4.65 18.14 -4.61
N LYS A 198 -5.81 18.66 -4.20
CA LYS A 198 -6.44 19.89 -4.67
C LYS A 198 -6.62 20.94 -3.58
N GLU A 199 -6.49 20.55 -2.31
CA GLU A 199 -6.68 21.45 -1.16
C GLU A 199 -5.40 21.54 -0.33
N LYS A 200 -5.06 22.74 0.15
CA LYS A 200 -3.79 22.98 0.89
C LYS A 200 -3.71 22.21 2.20
N GLY A 201 -4.86 21.91 2.82
CA GLY A 201 -4.95 21.17 4.08
C GLY A 201 -4.71 19.66 3.96
N ILE A 202 -4.59 19.14 2.74
CA ILE A 202 -4.37 17.71 2.51
C ILE A 202 -2.88 17.46 2.35
N GLY A 203 -2.25 16.84 3.34
CA GLY A 203 -0.87 16.36 3.27
C GLY A 203 -0.81 14.87 3.57
N ILE A 204 0.40 14.33 3.67
CA ILE A 204 0.65 12.99 4.18
C ILE A 204 0.43 13.02 5.69
N SER A 205 -0.42 12.14 6.21
CA SER A 205 -0.88 12.18 7.60
C SER A 205 -0.54 10.92 8.39
N SER A 206 -0.54 9.77 7.72
CA SER A 206 -0.45 8.48 8.40
C SER A 206 0.17 7.41 7.53
N ILE A 207 0.67 6.38 8.19
CA ILE A 207 0.96 5.09 7.58
C ILE A 207 -0.33 4.29 7.57
N MET A 208 -0.77 3.90 6.38
CA MET A 208 -1.84 2.92 6.19
C MET A 208 -1.25 1.53 6.23
N PHE A 209 -1.13 0.94 7.42
CA PHE A 209 -0.77 -0.48 7.52
C PHE A 209 -1.99 -1.30 7.09
N SER A 210 -1.94 -1.89 5.91
CA SER A 210 -3.06 -2.63 5.35
C SER A 210 -2.51 -3.75 4.49
N THR A 211 -2.61 -4.97 4.99
CA THR A 211 -2.16 -6.14 4.26
C THR A 211 -3.18 -7.27 4.34
N PHE A 212 -3.49 -7.84 3.19
CA PHE A 212 -4.47 -8.90 2.98
C PHE A 212 -4.36 -9.36 1.52
N PHE A 213 -4.62 -10.64 1.26
CA PHE A 213 -4.85 -11.13 -0.09
C PHE A 213 -6.09 -10.48 -0.67
N GLY A 214 -6.11 -10.09 -1.93
CA GLY A 214 -7.39 -9.64 -2.46
C GLY A 214 -7.38 -8.85 -3.74
N GLY A 215 -8.52 -8.20 -3.88
CA GLY A 215 -9.38 -8.36 -5.03
C GLY A 215 -10.76 -8.70 -4.45
N ASN A 216 -11.81 -8.55 -5.24
CA ASN A 216 -13.18 -8.60 -4.71
C ASN A 216 -13.87 -9.96 -4.97
N THR A 217 -13.11 -10.98 -5.38
CA THR A 217 -13.60 -12.30 -5.79
C THR A 217 -12.82 -13.43 -5.11
N PRO A 218 -13.39 -14.64 -5.00
CA PRO A 218 -12.73 -15.80 -4.38
C PRO A 218 -11.44 -16.25 -5.05
N GLU A 219 -11.18 -15.87 -6.30
CA GLU A 219 -9.93 -16.21 -7.02
C GLU A 219 -8.66 -15.61 -6.38
N TYR A 220 -8.83 -14.67 -5.45
CA TYR A 220 -7.73 -14.08 -4.68
C TYR A 220 -7.48 -14.80 -3.35
N ALA A 221 -8.28 -15.81 -2.99
CA ALA A 221 -8.17 -16.51 -1.72
C ALA A 221 -6.86 -17.30 -1.62
N THR A 222 -6.23 -17.24 -0.45
CA THR A 222 -5.06 -18.05 -0.06
C THR A 222 -5.34 -19.55 -0.08
#